data_AF-A0A2C6AME7-F1
#
_entry.id   AF-A0A2C6AME7-F1
#
_cell.length_a   1.000
_cell.length_b   1.000
_cell.length_c   1.000
_cell.angle_alpha   90.00
_cell.angle_beta   90.00
_cell.angle_gamma   90.00
#
_symmetry.space_group_name_H-M   'P 1'
#
loop_
_entity.id
_entity.type
_entity.pdbx_description
1 polymer ?
#
loop_
_entity_poly.entity_id
_entity_poly.type
_entity_poly.pdbx_seq_one_letter_code
_entity_poly.pdbx_strand_id
1 'polypeptide(L)'
;MLAVGEAMLDGEITYHRWRYEASYVYLREGVRRDDNLSYCEPWTWIHPPRHALGALLLARGHVDEAEQVYRDDLGIGTRLQRFF
;
A
#
# COMPACT_ATOMS: atom_id res chain seq x y z
N MET A 1 -2.41 1.56 13.61
CA MET A 1 -3.23 2.51 12.81
C MET A 1 -2.49 3.80 12.52
N LEU A 2 -2.13 4.62 13.53
CA LEU A 2 -1.48 5.92 13.26
C LEU A 2 -0.21 5.80 12.40
N ALA A 3 0.61 4.77 12.65
CA ALA A 3 1.80 4.48 11.85
C ALA A 3 1.50 4.09 10.38
N VAL A 4 0.32 3.56 10.07
CA VAL A 4 -0.09 3.28 8.68
C VAL A 4 -0.42 4.60 7.98
N GLY A 5 -1.22 5.45 8.63
CA GLY A 5 -1.59 6.76 8.10
C GLY A 5 -0.41 7.69 7.90
N GLU A 6 0.56 7.69 8.83
CA GLU A 6 1.81 8.46 8.70
C GLU A 6 2.59 8.06 7.45
N ALA A 7 2.82 6.75 7.25
CA ALA A 7 3.55 6.26 6.08
C ALA A 7 2.79 6.55 4.77
N MET A 8 1.46 6.47 4.78
CA MET A 8 0.64 6.80 3.61
C MET A 8 0.75 8.30 3.26
N LEU A 9 0.64 9.17 4.26
CA LEU A 9 0.77 10.62 4.11
C LEU A 9 2.16 11.00 3.57
N ASP A 10 3.23 10.44 4.14
CA ASP A 10 4.59 10.67 3.66
C ASP A 10 4.77 10.20 2.21
N GLY A 11 4.17 9.07 1.86
CA GLY A 11 4.13 8.53 0.50
C GLY A 11 3.49 9.50 -0.49
N GLU A 12 2.31 10.05 -0.17
CA GLU A 12 1.61 11.01 -1.03
C GLU A 12 2.36 12.34 -1.15
N ILE A 13 2.85 12.90 -0.03
CA ILE A 13 3.60 14.15 -0.03
C ILE A 13 4.86 14.03 -0.90
N THR A 14 5.60 12.93 -0.77
CA THR A 14 6.82 12.72 -1.56
C THR A 14 6.52 12.49 -3.03
N TYR A 15 5.42 11.82 -3.37
CA TYR A 15 4.96 11.68 -4.75
C TYR A 15 4.70 13.04 -5.41
N HIS A 16 3.95 13.91 -4.72
CA HIS A 16 3.63 15.26 -5.21
C HIS A 16 4.84 16.20 -5.24
N ARG A 17 5.93 15.84 -4.57
CA ARG A 17 7.24 16.52 -4.65
C ARG A 17 8.17 15.94 -5.71
N TRP A 18 7.66 15.09 -6.61
CA TRP A 18 8.43 14.42 -7.68
C TRP A 18 9.52 13.47 -7.15
N ARG A 19 9.42 13.05 -5.88
CA ARG A 19 10.34 12.10 -5.24
C ARG A 19 9.75 10.69 -5.27
N TYR A 20 9.62 10.15 -6.47
CA TYR A 20 8.87 8.91 -6.71
C TYR A 20 9.43 7.68 -6.00
N GLU A 21 10.74 7.47 -6.07
CA GLU A 21 11.37 6.32 -5.38
C GLU A 21 11.13 6.36 -3.87
N ALA A 22 11.25 7.54 -3.26
CA ALA A 22 10.95 7.73 -1.85
C ALA A 22 9.47 7.47 -1.55
N SER A 23 8.57 7.95 -2.40
CA SER A 23 7.13 7.70 -2.29
C SER A 23 6.80 6.21 -2.25
N TYR A 24 7.36 5.43 -3.19
CA TYR A 24 7.14 4.00 -3.23
C TYR A 24 7.68 3.29 -2.00
N VAL A 25 8.80 3.74 -1.44
CA VAL A 25 9.32 3.20 -0.16
C VAL A 25 8.33 3.44 0.99
N TYR A 26 7.83 4.67 1.14
CA TYR A 26 6.86 5.00 2.18
C TYR A 26 5.53 4.23 2.02
N LEU A 27 5.03 4.13 0.79
CA LEU A 27 3.78 3.40 0.50
C LEU A 27 3.93 1.90 0.75
N ARG A 28 5.06 1.28 0.35
CA ARG A 28 5.35 -0.13 0.67
C ARG A 28 5.45 -0.36 2.17
N GLU A 29 6.00 0.59 2.93
CA GLU A 29 6.01 0.52 4.39
C GLU A 29 4.61 0.65 4.98
N GLY A 30 3.77 1.55 4.45
CA GLY A 30 2.35 1.65 4.81
C GLY A 30 1.61 0.33 4.61
N VAL A 31 1.82 -0.31 3.45
CA VAL A 31 1.30 -1.64 3.13
C VAL A 31 1.77 -2.68 4.14
N ARG A 32 3.07 -2.74 4.43
CA ARG A 32 3.63 -3.70 5.41
C ARG A 32 3.04 -3.49 6.81
N ARG A 33 2.81 -2.24 7.22
CA ARG A 33 2.21 -1.92 8.52
C ARG A 33 0.73 -2.31 8.56
N ASP A 34 0.00 -2.10 7.47
CA ASP A 34 -1.40 -2.49 7.31
C ASP A 34 -1.56 -4.01 7.38
N ASP A 35 -0.73 -4.76 6.65
CA ASP A 35 -0.71 -6.24 6.64
C ASP A 35 -0.40 -6.84 8.03
N ASN A 36 0.35 -6.12 8.86
CA ASN A 36 0.72 -6.55 10.21
C ASN A 36 -0.18 -5.99 11.32
N LEU A 37 -1.27 -5.29 10.97
CA LEU A 37 -2.26 -4.92 11.99
C LEU A 37 -2.91 -6.19 12.52
N SER A 38 -2.95 -6.34 13.85
CA SER A 38 -3.71 -7.40 14.49
C SER A 38 -5.15 -7.37 13.99
N TYR A 39 -5.66 -8.53 13.59
CA TYR A 39 -7.04 -8.68 13.15
C TYR A 39 -7.98 -8.05 14.20
N CYS A 40 -8.73 -7.05 13.76
CA CYS A 40 -9.66 -6.32 14.59
C CYS A 40 -10.88 -6.05 13.71
N GLU A 41 -12.05 -6.51 14.12
CA GLU A 41 -13.28 -6.38 13.36
C GLU A 41 -14.16 -5.30 14.01
N PRO A 42 -14.59 -4.26 13.26
CA PRO A 42 -14.26 -3.98 11.86
C PRO A 42 -12.82 -3.48 11.68
N TRP A 43 -12.27 -3.68 10.48
CA TRP A 43 -10.93 -3.23 10.08
C TRP A 43 -10.65 -1.81 10.55
N THR A 44 -9.52 -1.65 11.21
CA THR A 44 -9.22 -0.39 11.90
C THR A 44 -8.65 0.70 10.98
N TRP A 45 -8.44 0.37 9.70
CA TRP A 45 -8.01 1.30 8.67
C TRP A 45 -8.81 1.06 7.39
N ILE A 46 -9.53 2.10 6.93
CA ILE A 46 -10.49 2.00 5.81
C ILE A 46 -9.84 2.38 4.46
N HIS A 47 -8.66 3.00 4.48
CA HIS A 47 -7.95 3.47 3.28
C HIS A 47 -6.75 2.59 2.92
N PRO A 48 -6.93 1.51 2.14
CA PRO A 48 -5.86 0.54 1.90
C PRO A 48 -4.64 1.20 1.23
N PRO A 49 -3.47 1.27 1.88
CA PRO A 49 -2.27 1.85 1.30
C PRO A 49 -1.85 1.16 0.00
N ARG A 50 -2.25 -0.11 -0.15
CA ARG A 50 -2.00 -0.95 -1.33
C ARG A 50 -2.65 -0.41 -2.59
N HIS A 51 -3.86 0.16 -2.48
CA HIS A 51 -4.55 0.78 -3.63
C HIS A 51 -3.84 2.05 -4.07
N ALA A 52 -3.41 2.89 -3.11
CA ALA A 52 -2.63 4.09 -3.40
C ALA A 52 -1.31 3.72 -4.10
N LEU A 53 -0.58 2.72 -3.58
CA LEU A 53 0.65 2.23 -4.19
C LEU A 53 0.43 1.76 -5.63
N GLY A 54 -0.57 0.89 -5.87
CA GLY A 54 -0.88 0.38 -7.21
C GLY A 54 -1.23 1.50 -8.20
N ALA A 55 -2.04 2.47 -7.78
CA ALA A 55 -2.46 3.57 -8.63
C ALA A 55 -1.29 4.49 -9.01
N LEU A 56 -0.40 4.80 -8.06
CA LEU A 56 0.75 5.67 -8.28
C LEU A 56 1.87 5.00 -9.08
N LEU A 57 2.02 3.67 -8.98
CA LEU A 57 2.88 2.89 -9.86
C LEU A 57 2.35 2.89 -11.30
N LEU A 58 1.05 2.64 -11.47
CA LEU A 58 0.40 2.63 -12.78
C LEU A 58 0.49 3.99 -13.48
N ALA A 59 0.28 5.09 -12.74
CA ALA A 59 0.38 6.45 -13.26
C ALA A 59 1.78 6.81 -13.80
N ARG A 60 2.82 6.06 -13.42
CA ARG A 60 4.21 6.23 -13.91
C ARG A 60 4.66 5.15 -14.88
N GLY A 61 3.77 4.23 -15.26
CA GLY A 61 4.06 3.15 -16.22
C GLY A 61 4.71 1.92 -15.60
N HIS A 62 4.78 1.80 -14.27
CA HIS A 62 5.23 0.59 -13.58
C HIS A 62 4.11 -0.46 -13.53
N VAL A 63 3.68 -0.91 -14.72
CA VAL A 63 2.50 -1.78 -14.90
C VAL A 63 2.69 -3.12 -14.20
N ASP A 64 3.84 -3.77 -14.38
CA ASP A 64 4.11 -5.10 -13.81
C ASP A 64 4.08 -5.08 -12.26
N GLU A 65 4.67 -4.04 -11.65
CA GLU A 65 4.65 -3.90 -10.19
C GLU A 65 3.25 -3.56 -9.69
N ALA A 66 2.53 -2.66 -10.38
CA ALA A 66 1.16 -2.32 -10.03
C ALA A 66 0.23 -3.54 -10.09
N GLU A 67 0.35 -4.36 -11.13
CA GLU A 67 -0.40 -5.61 -11.26
C GLU A 67 -0.13 -6.54 -10.08
N GLN A 68 1.13 -6.73 -9.70
CA GLN A 68 1.47 -7.59 -8.56
C GLN A 68 0.88 -7.05 -7.25
N VAL A 69 0.93 -5.74 -7.04
CA VAL A 69 0.33 -5.08 -5.86
C VAL A 69 -1.18 -5.35 -5.78
N TYR A 70 -1.89 -5.28 -6.92
CA TYR A 70 -3.33 -5.60 -6.97
C TYR A 70 -3.62 -7.10 -6.82
N ARG A 71 -2.80 -7.98 -7.40
CA ARG A 71 -2.92 -9.43 -7.19
C ARG A 71 -2.76 -9.83 -5.74
N ASP A 72 -1.84 -9.19 -5.03
CA ASP A 72 -1.64 -9.38 -3.59
C ASP A 72 -2.86 -8.88 -2.80
N ASP A 73 -3.48 -7.75 -3.19
CA ASP A 73 -4.69 -7.23 -2.54
C ASP A 73 -5.88 -8.19 -2.63
N LEU A 74 -6.03 -8.82 -3.80
CA LEU A 74 -7.08 -9.80 -4.09
C LEU A 74 -6.81 -11.18 -3.48
N GLY A 75 -5.65 -11.39 -2.83
CA GLY A 75 -5.25 -12.70 -2.29
C GLY A 75 -4.96 -13.75 -3.37
N ILE A 76 -4.78 -13.33 -4.63
CA ILE A 76 -4.38 -14.21 -5.74
C ILE A 76 -2.85 -14.42 -5.73
N GLY A 77 -2.11 -13.45 -5.16
CA GLY A 77 -0.68 -13.55 -4.94
C GLY A 77 -0.29 -14.45 -3.76
N THR A 78 0.98 -14.86 -3.73
CA THR A 78 1.52 -15.77 -2.70
C THR A 78 1.69 -15.12 -1.31
N ARG A 79 1.40 -13.81 -1.20
CA ARG A 79 1.87 -12.96 -0.09
C ARG A 79 0.82 -12.64 0.96
N LEU A 80 -0.47 -12.76 0.65
CA LEU A 80 -1.56 -12.32 1.53
C LEU A 80 -2.58 -13.44 1.74
N GLN A 81 -2.46 -14.16 2.86
CA GLN A 81 -3.56 -14.94 3.41
C GLN A 81 -4.34 -14.03 4.36
N ARG A 82 -5.37 -13.35 3.85
CA ARG A 82 -6.45 -12.89 4.72
C ARG A 82 -7.19 -14.14 5.16
N PHE A 83 -6.90 -14.62 6.37
CA PHE A 83 -7.71 -15.67 6.99
C PHE A 83 -9.14 -15.13 7.10
N PHE A 84 -10.05 -15.78 6.39
CA PHE A 84 -11.49 -15.67 6.63
C PHE A 84 -11.87 -16.58 7.80
#